data_AF-A0A6F8Y2K1-F1
#
_entry.id   AF-A0A6F8Y2K1-F1
#
_cell.length_a   1.000
_cell.length_b   1.000
_cell.length_c   1.000
_cell.angle_alpha   90.00
_cell.angle_beta   90.00
_cell.angle_gamma   90.00
#
_symmetry.space_group_name_H-M   'P 1'
#
loop_
_entity.id
_entity.type
_entity.pdbx_description
1 polymer ?
#
loop_
_entity_poly.entity_id
_entity_poly.type
_entity_poly.pdbx_seq_one_letter_code
_entity_poly.pdbx_strand_id
1 'polypeptide(L)'
;MNFLVNDPEAGKILGTERGLSPNTDVRKVVSESLTDPTARATINFENAITPRFGAAPAPPPKGHSKIRSLLTAAAESVQLGQKPPRLAAQEFLNQANGTLAT
;
A
#
# COMPACT_ATOMS: atom_id res chain seq x y z
N MET A 1 1.89 -4.10 -22.04
CA MET A 1 1.74 -4.56 -20.64
C MET A 1 2.08 -6.04 -20.47
N ASN A 2 1.71 -6.95 -21.39
CA ASN A 2 1.99 -8.38 -21.24
C ASN A 2 3.46 -8.72 -20.98
N PHE A 3 4.39 -8.16 -21.77
CA PHE A 3 5.82 -8.40 -21.63
C PHE A 3 6.34 -8.10 -20.22
N LEU A 4 6.05 -6.91 -19.67
CA LEU A 4 6.57 -6.50 -18.36
C LEU A 4 6.10 -7.37 -17.18
N VAL A 5 4.96 -8.06 -17.33
CA VAL A 5 4.35 -8.83 -16.23
C VAL A 5 4.63 -10.32 -16.36
N ASN A 6 4.76 -10.82 -17.59
CA ASN A 6 4.76 -12.26 -17.89
C ASN A 6 6.07 -12.77 -18.50
N ASP A 7 7.00 -11.90 -18.91
CA ASP A 7 8.31 -12.32 -19.42
C ASP A 7 9.29 -12.58 -18.26
N PRO A 8 9.88 -13.78 -18.13
CA PRO A 8 10.78 -14.10 -17.03
C PRO A 8 12.08 -13.29 -17.04
N GLU A 9 12.63 -12.93 -18.21
CA GLU A 9 13.86 -12.13 -18.30
C GLU A 9 13.59 -10.68 -17.91
N ALA A 10 12.48 -10.11 -18.37
CA ALA A 10 12.00 -8.82 -17.90
C ALA A 10 11.80 -8.84 -16.37
N GLY A 11 11.20 -9.92 -15.84
CA GLY A 11 11.03 -10.13 -14.41
C GLY A 11 12.38 -10.10 -13.65
N LYS A 12 13.38 -10.85 -14.11
CA LYS A 12 14.72 -10.87 -13.49
C LYS A 12 15.38 -9.49 -13.48
N ILE A 13 15.29 -8.75 -14.60
CA ILE A 13 15.86 -7.41 -14.73
C ILE A 13 15.15 -6.43 -13.77
N LEU A 14 13.82 -6.52 -13.67
CA LEU A 14 13.03 -5.65 -12.81
C LEU A 14 13.11 -6.02 -11.32
N GLY A 15 13.42 -7.28 -11.01
CA GLY A 15 13.54 -7.78 -9.65
C GLY A 15 12.30 -7.47 -8.81
N THR A 16 12.50 -6.76 -7.71
CA THR A 16 11.46 -6.36 -6.75
C THR A 16 11.18 -4.86 -6.74
N GLU A 17 11.65 -4.10 -7.73
CA GLU A 17 11.55 -2.61 -7.77
C GLU A 17 10.11 -2.08 -7.73
N ARG A 18 9.12 -2.91 -8.10
CA ARG A 18 7.68 -2.57 -8.07
C ARG A 18 6.88 -3.48 -7.15
N GLY A 19 7.55 -4.09 -6.17
CA GLY A 19 6.99 -5.14 -5.31
C GLY A 19 7.09 -6.52 -5.97
N LEU A 20 6.48 -7.52 -5.32
CA LEU A 20 6.43 -8.88 -5.84
C LEU A 20 5.59 -8.98 -7.12
N SER A 21 6.11 -9.71 -8.12
CA SER A 21 5.35 -9.97 -9.33
C SER A 21 4.00 -10.65 -9.00
N PRO A 22 2.87 -10.17 -9.56
CA PRO A 22 1.56 -10.80 -9.36
C PRO A 22 1.47 -12.15 -10.09
N ASN A 23 2.27 -12.36 -11.15
CA ASN A 23 2.42 -13.66 -11.78
C ASN A 23 3.34 -14.53 -10.92
N THR A 24 2.80 -15.62 -10.38
CA THR A 24 3.52 -16.51 -9.45
C THR A 24 4.69 -17.24 -10.09
N ASP A 25 4.62 -17.53 -11.40
CA ASP A 25 5.69 -18.21 -12.12
C ASP A 25 6.89 -17.27 -12.31
N VAL A 26 6.62 -16.02 -12.74
CA VAL A 26 7.65 -14.97 -12.82
C VAL A 26 8.21 -14.65 -11.44
N ARG A 27 7.35 -14.57 -10.41
CA ARG A 27 7.79 -14.33 -9.02
C ARG A 27 8.77 -15.39 -8.54
N LYS A 28 8.53 -16.67 -8.86
CA LYS A 28 9.42 -17.77 -8.49
C LYS A 28 10.81 -17.58 -9.12
N VAL A 29 10.85 -17.33 -10.43
CA VAL A 29 12.10 -17.09 -11.17
C VAL A 29 12.85 -15.88 -10.61
N VAL A 30 12.14 -14.79 -10.31
CA VAL A 30 12.74 -13.59 -9.69
C VAL A 30 13.31 -13.95 -8.32
N SER A 31 12.54 -14.63 -7.46
CA SER A 31 12.96 -14.99 -6.10
C SER A 31 14.24 -15.85 -6.10
N GLU A 32 14.34 -16.80 -7.04
CA GLU A 32 15.52 -17.66 -7.21
C GLU A 32 16.75 -16.88 -7.72
N SER A 33 16.54 -15.78 -8.45
CA SER A 33 17.63 -14.96 -9.00
C SER A 33 18.20 -13.91 -8.02
N LEU A 34 17.52 -13.66 -6.90
CA LEU A 34 17.89 -12.60 -5.95
C LEU A 34 19.08 -12.98 -5.07
N THR A 35 20.16 -12.24 -5.21
CA THR A 35 21.38 -12.40 -4.39
C THR A 35 21.40 -11.48 -3.17
N ASP A 36 20.73 -10.32 -3.25
CA ASP A 36 20.64 -9.35 -2.15
C ASP A 36 19.87 -9.93 -0.94
N PRO A 37 20.50 -10.03 0.25
CA PRO A 37 19.84 -10.49 1.47
C PRO A 37 18.60 -9.67 1.85
N THR A 38 18.60 -8.35 1.58
CA THR A 38 17.47 -7.48 1.92
C THR A 38 16.26 -7.81 1.05
N ALA A 39 16.46 -7.92 -0.27
CA ALA A 39 15.40 -8.36 -1.18
C ALA A 39 14.82 -9.73 -0.78
N ARG A 40 15.66 -10.71 -0.44
CA ARG A 40 15.18 -12.02 0.04
C ARG A 40 14.37 -11.92 1.34
N ALA A 41 14.80 -11.07 2.28
CA ALA A 41 14.07 -10.87 3.53
C ALA A 41 12.66 -10.28 3.28
N THR A 42 12.54 -9.32 2.36
CA THR A 42 11.24 -8.75 1.95
C THR A 42 10.32 -9.82 1.38
N ILE A 43 10.78 -10.64 0.44
CA ILE A 43 9.96 -11.71 -0.16
C ILE A 43 9.51 -12.73 0.88
N ASN A 44 10.41 -13.14 1.76
CA ASN A 44 10.09 -14.10 2.82
C ASN A 44 9.01 -13.55 3.77
N PHE A 45 9.11 -12.27 4.13
CA PHE A 45 8.10 -11.61 4.96
C PHE A 45 6.75 -11.53 4.25
N GLU A 46 6.71 -11.05 3.00
CA GLU A 46 5.48 -10.94 2.21
C GLU A 46 4.78 -12.30 2.03
N ASN A 47 5.54 -13.36 1.74
CA ASN A 47 5.01 -14.72 1.65
C ASN A 47 4.44 -15.20 2.99
N ALA A 48 5.11 -14.91 4.11
CA ALA A 48 4.65 -15.29 5.44
C ALA A 48 3.35 -14.59 5.87
N ILE A 49 3.11 -13.36 5.42
CA ILE A 49 1.88 -12.61 5.74
C ILE A 49 0.76 -12.80 4.72
N THR A 50 1.04 -13.37 3.55
CA THR A 50 0.04 -13.62 2.48
C THR A 50 -1.24 -14.31 3.00
N PRO A 51 -1.19 -15.31 3.91
CA PRO A 51 -2.40 -15.92 4.46
C PRO A 51 -3.29 -14.99 5.29
N ARG A 52 -2.78 -13.81 5.69
CA ARG A 52 -3.54 -12.78 6.42
C ARG A 52 -4.24 -11.78 5.48
N PHE A 53 -3.98 -11.83 4.18
CA PHE A 53 -4.59 -10.92 3.23
C PHE A 53 -6.05 -11.32 2.96
N GLY A 54 -6.94 -10.33 3.03
CA GLY A 54 -8.31 -10.45 2.56
C GLY A 54 -8.45 -10.04 1.10
N ALA A 55 -9.69 -9.92 0.63
CA ALA A 55 -9.96 -9.33 -0.68
C ALA A 55 -9.40 -7.91 -0.77
N ALA A 56 -8.87 -7.55 -1.95
CA ALA A 56 -8.46 -6.18 -2.21
C ALA A 56 -9.66 -5.23 -2.01
N PRO A 57 -9.47 -4.05 -1.39
CA PRO A 57 -10.55 -3.10 -1.22
C PRO A 57 -11.02 -2.57 -2.58
N ALA A 58 -12.25 -2.07 -2.63
CA ALA A 58 -12.74 -1.35 -3.81
C ALA A 58 -11.86 -0.13 -4.11
N PRO A 59 -11.79 0.32 -5.38
CA PRO A 59 -11.12 1.56 -5.73
C PRO A 59 -11.60 2.73 -4.85
N PRO A 60 -10.69 3.63 -4.46
CA PRO A 60 -11.04 4.72 -3.55
C PRO A 60 -12.11 5.63 -4.17
N PRO A 61 -13.06 6.15 -3.36
CA PRO A 61 -14.13 7.02 -3.85
C PRO A 61 -13.57 8.39 -4.27
N LYS A 62 -14.40 9.15 -5.00
CA LYS A 62 -14.12 10.57 -5.28
C LYS A 62 -13.89 11.33 -3.96
N GLY A 63 -12.96 12.28 -3.98
CA GLY A 63 -12.61 13.06 -2.79
C GLY A 63 -11.64 12.38 -1.82
N HIS A 64 -11.22 11.13 -2.05
CA HIS A 64 -10.31 10.41 -1.15
C HIS A 64 -8.98 11.16 -0.88
N SER A 65 -8.45 11.89 -1.86
CA SER A 65 -7.22 12.67 -1.71
C SER A 65 -7.37 13.79 -0.68
N LYS A 66 -8.52 14.48 -0.69
CA LYS A 66 -8.86 15.50 0.30
C LYS A 66 -9.06 14.89 1.68
N ILE A 67 -9.73 13.75 1.77
CA ILE A 67 -9.91 13.01 3.04
C ILE A 67 -8.55 12.63 3.63
N ARG A 68 -7.60 12.17 2.82
CA ARG A 68 -6.23 11.89 3.28
C ARG A 68 -5.57 13.14 3.90
N SER A 69 -5.67 14.30 3.25
CA SER A 69 -5.13 15.55 3.81
C SER A 69 -5.81 15.95 5.12
N LEU A 70 -7.13 15.76 5.23
CA LEU A 70 -7.87 16.01 6.47
C LEU A 70 -7.42 15.09 7.61
N LEU A 71 -7.17 13.81 7.31
CA LEU A 71 -6.68 12.85 8.30
C LEU A 71 -5.29 13.24 8.80
N THR A 72 -4.38 13.63 7.89
CA THR A 72 -3.04 14.12 8.26
C THR A 72 -3.12 15.33 9.18
N ALA A 73 -3.91 16.35 8.82
CA ALA A 73 -4.08 17.55 9.65
C ALA A 73 -4.67 17.25 11.04
N ALA A 74 -5.63 16.31 11.11
CA ALA A 74 -6.19 15.88 12.38
C ALA A 74 -5.13 15.18 13.25
N ALA A 75 -4.34 14.27 12.69
CA ALA A 75 -3.25 13.59 13.39
C ALA A 75 -2.18 14.57 13.89
N GLU A 76 -1.78 15.52 13.06
CA GLU A 76 -0.81 16.57 13.42
C GLU A 76 -1.34 17.45 14.57
N SER A 77 -2.61 17.84 14.54
CA SER A 77 -3.20 18.65 15.63
C SER A 77 -3.15 17.95 16.99
N VAL A 78 -3.25 16.61 16.99
CA VAL A 78 -3.14 15.79 18.21
C VAL A 78 -1.69 15.67 18.64
N GLN A 79 -0.78 15.37 17.71
CA GLN A 79 0.65 15.23 17.98
C GLN A 79 1.28 16.53 18.51
N LEU A 80 0.80 17.68 18.04
CA LEU A 80 1.23 19.00 18.49
C LEU A 80 0.52 19.47 19.78
N GLY A 81 -0.38 18.66 20.35
CA GLY A 81 -1.12 19.00 21.58
C GLY A 81 -2.17 20.10 21.41
N GLN A 82 -2.52 20.47 20.18
CA GLN A 82 -3.51 21.51 19.91
C GLN A 82 -4.94 21.04 20.17
N LYS A 83 -5.22 19.75 19.97
CA LYS A 83 -6.54 19.15 20.19
C LYS A 83 -6.42 17.79 20.87
N PRO A 84 -7.38 17.42 21.76
CA PRO A 84 -7.46 16.06 22.26
C PRO A 84 -7.87 15.08 21.14
N PRO A 85 -7.39 13.82 21.16
CA PRO A 85 -7.66 12.84 20.09
C PRO A 85 -9.13 12.68 19.73
N ARG A 86 -10.01 12.67 20.75
CA ARG A 86 -11.47 12.52 20.56
C ARG A 86 -12.07 13.66 19.73
N LEU A 87 -11.67 14.90 20.00
CA LEU A 87 -12.18 16.07 19.30
C LEU A 87 -11.68 16.10 17.85
N ALA A 88 -10.39 15.88 17.64
CA ALA A 88 -9.79 15.85 16.30
C ALA A 88 -10.42 14.75 15.42
N ALA A 89 -10.67 13.57 15.99
CA ALA A 89 -11.33 12.47 15.28
C ALA A 89 -12.78 12.83 14.89
N GLN A 90 -13.54 13.47 15.78
CA GLN A 90 -14.92 13.88 15.49
C GLN A 90 -14.98 14.91 14.37
N GLU A 91 -14.12 15.93 14.42
CA GLU A 91 -14.03 16.95 13.38
C GLU A 91 -13.58 16.37 12.02
N PHE A 92 -12.62 15.44 12.04
CA PHE A 92 -12.19 14.73 10.83
C PHE A 92 -13.35 13.97 10.19
N LEU A 93 -14.09 13.18 10.96
CA LEU A 93 -15.22 12.39 10.46
C LEU A 93 -16.31 13.29 9.86
N ASN A 94 -16.62 14.41 10.51
CA ASN A 94 -17.60 15.38 9.98
C ASN A 94 -17.17 15.93 8.61
N GLN A 95 -15.91 16.33 8.47
CA GLN A 95 -15.37 16.87 7.21
C GLN A 95 -15.22 15.79 6.12
N ALA A 96 -14.79 14.59 6.50
CA ALA A 96 -14.65 13.46 5.59
C ALA A 96 -16.00 13.03 5.02
N ASN A 97 -17.03 12.92 5.85
CA ASN A 97 -18.39 12.60 5.41
C ASN A 97 -18.96 13.66 4.47
N GLY A 98 -18.74 14.95 4.77
CA GLY A 98 -19.12 16.03 3.86
C GLY A 98 -18.42 15.97 2.51
N THR A 99 -17.16 15.51 2.47
CA THR A 99 -16.37 15.36 1.24
C THR A 99 -16.82 14.16 0.39
N LEU A 100 -17.25 13.06 1.03
CA LEU A 100 -17.76 11.89 0.32
C LEU A 100 -19.13 12.14 -0.34
N ALA A 101 -19.87 13.14 0.13
CA ALA A 101 -21.17 13.52 -0.41
C ALA A 101 -21.10 14.37 -1.70
N THR A 102 -19.90 14.60 -2.26
CA THR A 102 -19.65 15.46 -3.44
C THR A 102 -18.91 14.76 -4.57
#